data_AF-A0A316ERS5-F1
#
_entry.id   AF-A0A316ERS5-F1
#
_cell.length_a   1.000
_cell.length_b   1.000
_cell.length_c   1.000
_cell.angle_alpha   90.00
_cell.angle_beta   90.00
_cell.angle_gamma   90.00
#
_symmetry.space_group_name_H-M   'P 1'
#
loop_
_entity.id
_entity.type
_entity.pdbx_description
1 polymer ?
#
loop_
_entity_poly.entity_id
_entity_poly.type
_entity_poly.pdbx_seq_one_letter_code
_entity_poly.pdbx_strand_id
1 'polypeptide(L)'
;MSSDVVPATADPFAADGALAAQPIGYWSGAVHKAVVNRLRDAMAGIDVTQPQWWTLTRVDAGDGLTREAVAAQLADVAESPFEVPRAVDQLLHRGWLELDEARRLHLTEAGRAAQGRIRALVTDLRARIHEGIPDEEYVAALKVMQRMIANSRPAAG
;
A
#
# COMPACT_ATOMS: atom_id res chain seq x y z
N MET A 1 25.40 21.35 2.01
CA MET A 1 25.81 21.35 0.60
C MET A 1 24.70 22.03 -0.18
N SER A 2 24.95 23.21 -0.77
CA SER A 2 24.03 23.77 -1.77
C SER A 2 24.20 22.98 -3.06
N SER A 3 23.09 22.58 -3.66
CA SER A 3 23.07 21.97 -4.99
C SER A 3 22.98 23.10 -6.02
N ASP A 4 23.88 23.12 -7.01
CA ASP A 4 23.84 24.08 -8.13
C ASP A 4 22.82 23.67 -9.22
N VAL A 5 21.99 22.64 -8.95
CA VAL A 5 21.00 22.13 -9.89
C VAL A 5 19.76 23.04 -9.92
N VAL A 6 19.44 23.57 -11.10
CA VAL A 6 18.22 24.34 -11.35
C VAL A 6 17.04 23.38 -11.57
N PRO A 7 15.92 23.51 -10.85
CA PRO A 7 14.74 22.68 -11.07
C PRO A 7 14.17 22.79 -12.49
N ALA A 8 13.82 21.64 -13.08
CA ALA A 8 13.20 21.53 -14.39
C ALA A 8 11.69 21.26 -14.28
N THR A 9 10.97 21.46 -15.38
CA THR A 9 9.62 20.90 -15.54
C THR A 9 9.70 19.37 -15.67
N ALA A 10 8.67 18.68 -15.20
CA ALA A 10 8.55 17.24 -15.34
C ALA A 10 8.63 16.83 -16.82
N ASP A 11 9.58 15.95 -17.14
CA ASP A 11 9.77 15.34 -18.45
C ASP A 11 9.95 13.82 -18.28
N PRO A 12 8.97 13.00 -18.69
CA PRO A 12 9.04 11.55 -18.62
C PRO A 12 10.15 10.93 -19.48
N PHE A 13 10.68 11.70 -20.44
CA PHE A 13 11.70 11.28 -21.39
C PHE A 13 13.06 11.96 -21.12
N ALA A 14 13.23 12.57 -19.94
CA ALA A 14 14.48 13.19 -19.55
C ALA A 14 15.64 12.18 -19.60
N ALA A 15 16.74 12.57 -20.25
CA ALA A 15 17.98 11.79 -20.22
C ALA A 15 18.62 11.81 -18.82
N ASP A 16 19.47 10.83 -18.54
CA ASP A 16 20.12 10.62 -17.22
C ASP A 16 20.74 11.90 -16.64
N GLY A 17 21.45 12.68 -17.46
CA GLY A 17 22.10 13.93 -17.04
C GLY A 17 21.14 15.02 -16.57
N ALA A 18 19.85 14.93 -16.90
CA ALA A 18 18.81 15.88 -16.51
C ALA A 18 17.96 15.39 -15.32
N LEU A 19 18.09 14.13 -14.90
CA LEU A 19 17.25 13.54 -13.84
C LEU A 19 17.38 14.25 -12.50
N ALA A 20 18.57 14.77 -12.17
CA ALA A 20 18.79 15.51 -10.92
C ALA A 20 17.95 16.79 -10.81
N ALA A 21 17.56 17.39 -11.93
CA ALA A 21 16.73 18.58 -11.99
C ALA A 21 15.22 18.26 -11.99
N GLN A 22 14.84 17.00 -12.19
CA GLN A 22 13.44 16.61 -12.32
C GLN A 22 12.69 16.72 -10.98
N PRO A 23 11.41 17.13 -11.00
CA PRO A 23 10.65 17.31 -9.78
C PRO A 23 10.23 15.96 -9.19
N ILE A 24 10.65 15.69 -7.96
CA ILE A 24 10.31 14.43 -7.26
C ILE A 24 8.80 14.19 -7.15
N GLY A 25 8.00 15.26 -7.06
CA GLY A 25 6.54 15.16 -6.92
C GLY A 25 5.88 14.47 -8.11
N TYR A 26 6.42 14.71 -9.32
CA TYR A 26 5.94 14.02 -10.52
C TYR A 26 6.28 12.53 -10.46
N TRP A 27 7.56 12.18 -10.26
CA TRP A 27 8.04 10.80 -10.32
C TRP A 27 7.46 9.92 -9.21
N SER A 28 7.43 10.43 -7.98
CA SER A 28 6.81 9.72 -6.86
C SER A 28 5.31 9.48 -7.08
N GLY A 29 4.59 10.47 -7.63
CA GLY A 29 3.19 10.32 -8.02
C GLY A 29 2.99 9.31 -9.17
N ALA A 30 3.85 9.34 -10.17
CA ALA A 30 3.81 8.42 -11.31
C ALA A 30 4.05 6.95 -10.86
N VAL A 31 5.08 6.72 -10.03
CA VAL A 31 5.36 5.41 -9.43
C VAL A 31 4.19 4.95 -8.57
N HIS A 32 3.68 5.81 -7.69
CA HIS A 32 2.53 5.50 -6.85
C HIS A 32 1.33 5.03 -7.69
N LYS A 33 0.96 5.80 -8.72
CA LYS A 33 -0.17 5.46 -9.60
C LYS A 33 0.05 4.14 -10.33
N ALA A 34 1.22 3.93 -10.92
CA ALA A 34 1.54 2.71 -11.66
C ALA A 34 1.47 1.46 -10.77
N VAL A 35 2.10 1.52 -9.58
CA VAL A 35 2.13 0.40 -8.62
C VAL A 35 0.74 0.09 -8.07
N VAL A 36 -0.01 1.11 -7.62
CA VAL A 36 -1.34 0.93 -7.04
C VAL A 36 -2.33 0.39 -8.07
N ASN A 37 -2.33 0.91 -9.31
CA ASN A 37 -3.18 0.40 -10.37
C ASN A 37 -2.86 -1.06 -10.67
N ARG A 38 -1.58 -1.40 -10.84
CA ARG A 38 -1.16 -2.78 -11.13
C ARG A 38 -1.57 -3.75 -10.03
N LEU A 39 -1.50 -3.34 -8.76
CA LEU A 39 -1.94 -4.13 -7.62
C LEU A 39 -3.47 -4.29 -7.60
N ARG A 40 -4.23 -3.21 -7.83
CA ARG A 40 -5.69 -3.25 -7.93
C ARG A 40 -6.15 -4.18 -9.05
N ASP A 41 -5.55 -4.09 -10.23
CA ASP A 41 -5.85 -4.97 -11.37
C ASP A 41 -5.56 -6.44 -11.05
N ALA A 42 -4.43 -6.71 -10.40
CA ALA A 42 -4.05 -8.07 -10.01
C ALA A 42 -5.04 -8.67 -9.00
N MET A 43 -5.43 -7.90 -7.96
CA MET A 43 -6.39 -8.35 -6.96
C MET A 43 -7.80 -8.54 -7.54
N ALA A 44 -8.21 -7.67 -8.47
CA ALA A 44 -9.48 -7.81 -9.18
C ALA A 44 -9.55 -9.14 -9.96
N GLY A 45 -8.43 -9.60 -10.52
CA GLY A 45 -8.34 -10.90 -11.21
C GLY A 45 -8.59 -12.13 -10.33
N ILE A 46 -8.64 -11.97 -9.00
CA ILE A 46 -8.99 -13.03 -8.03
C ILE A 46 -10.22 -12.66 -7.17
N ASP A 47 -11.04 -11.74 -7.65
CA ASP A 47 -12.25 -11.24 -6.98
C ASP A 47 -11.98 -10.71 -5.56
N VAL A 48 -10.91 -9.92 -5.42
CA VAL A 48 -10.51 -9.27 -4.16
C VAL A 48 -10.34 -7.78 -4.38
N THR A 49 -10.83 -6.97 -3.43
CA THR A 49 -10.60 -5.53 -3.41
C THR A 49 -9.49 -5.16 -2.42
N GLN A 50 -8.92 -3.97 -2.59
CA GLN A 50 -7.87 -3.45 -1.69
C GLN A 50 -8.35 -3.35 -0.21
N PRO A 51 -9.57 -2.86 0.09
CA PRO A 51 -10.10 -2.89 1.46
C PRO A 51 -10.23 -4.30 2.03
N GLN A 52 -10.70 -5.26 1.25
CA GLN A 52 -10.78 -6.65 1.70
C GLN A 52 -9.42 -7.22 2.05
N TRP A 53 -8.40 -6.93 1.23
CA TRP A 53 -7.01 -7.32 1.51
C TRP A 53 -6.48 -6.70 2.80
N TRP A 54 -6.66 -5.39 3.00
CA TRP A 54 -6.24 -4.72 4.23
C TRP A 54 -6.96 -5.26 5.46
N THR A 55 -8.27 -5.50 5.36
CA THR A 55 -9.06 -6.09 6.44
C THR A 55 -8.56 -7.48 6.80
N LEU A 56 -8.33 -8.38 5.84
CA LEU A 56 -7.79 -9.72 6.12
C LEU A 56 -6.40 -9.65 6.77
N THR A 57 -5.51 -8.81 6.24
CA THR A 57 -4.17 -8.61 6.80
C THR A 57 -4.22 -8.06 8.23
N ARG A 58 -5.15 -7.16 8.49
CA ARG A 58 -5.32 -6.51 9.79
C ARG A 58 -5.88 -7.47 10.83
N VAL A 59 -6.89 -8.27 10.48
CA VAL A 59 -7.47 -9.26 11.37
C VAL A 59 -6.47 -10.39 11.67
N ASP A 60 -5.67 -10.81 10.68
CA ASP A 60 -4.62 -11.82 10.88
C ASP A 60 -3.48 -11.34 11.80
N ALA A 61 -3.11 -10.06 11.71
CA ALA A 61 -2.07 -9.47 12.55
C ALA A 61 -2.53 -9.13 13.98
N GLY A 62 -3.85 -9.01 14.21
CA GLY A 62 -4.43 -8.66 15.49
C GLY A 62 -5.04 -9.88 16.18
N ASP A 63 -4.88 -9.98 17.49
CA ASP A 63 -5.56 -11.02 18.26
C ASP A 63 -7.00 -10.59 18.57
N GLY A 64 -7.97 -11.08 17.78
CA GLY A 64 -9.39 -10.85 17.98
C GLY A 64 -9.83 -9.38 17.94
N LEU A 65 -9.71 -8.73 16.78
CA LEU A 65 -10.16 -7.34 16.61
C LEU A 65 -11.68 -7.24 16.42
N THR A 66 -12.34 -6.25 17.03
CA THR A 66 -13.73 -5.93 16.68
C THR A 66 -13.80 -5.23 15.33
N ARG A 67 -15.01 -5.15 14.75
CA ARG A 67 -15.25 -4.44 13.47
C ARG A 67 -14.83 -2.98 13.55
N GLU A 68 -15.15 -2.33 14.66
CA GLU A 68 -14.85 -0.92 14.93
C GLU A 68 -13.35 -0.69 15.06
N ALA A 69 -12.65 -1.62 15.73
CA ALA A 69 -11.20 -1.57 15.86
C ALA A 69 -10.50 -1.69 14.49
N VAL A 70 -10.97 -2.59 13.62
CA VAL A 70 -10.43 -2.72 12.25
C VAL A 70 -10.69 -1.45 11.43
N ALA A 71 -11.90 -0.89 11.49
CA ALA A 71 -12.24 0.34 10.79
C ALA A 71 -11.38 1.52 11.26
N ALA A 72 -11.20 1.68 12.58
CA ALA A 72 -10.36 2.73 13.15
C ALA A 72 -8.89 2.61 12.72
N GLN A 73 -8.33 1.39 12.73
CA GLN A 73 -6.94 1.16 12.33
C GLN A 73 -6.66 1.33 10.84
N LEU A 74 -7.70 1.32 9.99
CA LEU A 74 -7.58 1.49 8.54
C LEU A 74 -8.15 2.83 8.05
N ALA A 75 -8.54 3.73 8.96
CA ALA A 75 -9.18 5.00 8.61
C ALA A 75 -8.30 5.89 7.72
N ASP A 76 -6.99 5.94 7.98
CA ASP A 76 -6.04 6.79 7.25
C ASP A 76 -5.80 6.34 5.80
N VAL A 77 -6.11 5.08 5.48
CA VAL A 77 -5.91 4.50 4.14
C VAL A 77 -7.21 4.27 3.39
N ALA A 78 -8.35 4.38 4.06
CA ALA A 78 -9.67 4.26 3.46
C ALA A 78 -10.05 5.56 2.74
N GLU A 79 -10.66 5.44 1.56
CA GLU A 79 -11.20 6.57 0.81
C GLU A 79 -12.50 7.10 1.45
N SER A 80 -13.18 6.28 2.27
CA SER A 80 -14.44 6.61 2.93
C SER A 80 -14.62 5.83 4.24
N PRO A 81 -15.32 6.41 5.25
CA PRO A 81 -15.59 5.71 6.52
C PRO A 81 -16.42 4.42 6.35
N PHE A 82 -17.10 4.24 5.20
CA PHE A 82 -17.93 3.06 4.94
C PHE A 82 -17.18 1.92 4.25
N GLU A 83 -15.98 2.18 3.72
CA GLU A 83 -15.25 1.24 2.89
C GLU A 83 -14.81 -0.02 3.66
N VAL A 84 -14.22 0.18 4.84
CA VAL A 84 -13.76 -0.91 5.70
C VAL A 84 -14.92 -1.68 6.33
N PRO A 85 -15.97 -1.04 6.91
CA PRO A 85 -17.16 -1.76 7.36
C PRO A 85 -17.80 -2.63 6.28
N ARG A 86 -17.92 -2.11 5.04
CA ARG A 86 -18.46 -2.87 3.91
C ARG A 86 -17.56 -4.05 3.52
N ALA A 87 -16.23 -3.88 3.58
CA ALA A 87 -15.30 -4.98 3.34
C ALA A 87 -15.45 -6.09 4.38
N VAL A 88 -15.61 -5.74 5.66
CA VAL A 88 -15.87 -6.71 6.74
C VAL A 88 -17.15 -7.49 6.48
N ASP A 89 -18.26 -6.82 6.14
CA ASP A 89 -19.53 -7.49 5.83
C ASP A 89 -19.40 -8.46 4.65
N GLN A 90 -18.71 -8.05 3.59
CA GLN A 90 -18.46 -8.90 2.43
C GLN A 90 -17.61 -10.13 2.78
N LEU A 91 -16.57 -9.96 3.62
CA LEU A 91 -15.70 -11.06 4.03
C LEU A 91 -16.39 -12.05 4.96
N LEU A 92 -17.27 -11.57 5.84
CA LEU A 92 -18.15 -12.43 6.65
C LEU A 92 -19.14 -13.20 5.77
N HIS A 93 -19.75 -12.51 4.79
CA HIS A 93 -20.66 -13.16 3.84
C HIS A 93 -19.97 -14.23 2.99
N ARG A 94 -18.70 -14.01 2.61
CA ARG A 94 -17.86 -14.99 1.91
C ARG A 94 -17.39 -16.15 2.80
N GLY A 95 -17.64 -16.09 4.11
CA GLY A 95 -17.12 -17.06 5.08
C GLY A 95 -15.60 -17.03 5.21
N TRP A 96 -14.96 -15.90 4.88
CA TRP A 96 -13.51 -15.71 5.05
C TRP A 96 -13.17 -15.13 6.42
N LEU A 97 -14.12 -14.42 7.02
CA LEU A 97 -14.11 -14.04 8.41
C LEU A 97 -15.26 -14.72 9.15
N GLU A 98 -15.11 -14.83 10.46
CA GLU A 98 -16.16 -15.20 11.39
C GLU A 98 -16.10 -14.31 12.64
N LEU A 99 -17.19 -14.31 13.41
CA LEU A 99 -17.26 -13.62 14.70
C LEU A 99 -17.25 -14.64 15.82
N ASP A 100 -16.45 -14.41 16.86
CA ASP A 100 -16.57 -15.15 18.12
C ASP A 100 -17.73 -14.65 18.99
N GLU A 101 -17.94 -15.27 20.15
CA GLU A 101 -18.98 -14.89 21.12
C GLU A 101 -18.85 -13.43 21.60
N ALA A 102 -17.62 -12.89 21.63
CA ALA A 102 -17.33 -11.52 22.00
C ALA A 102 -17.40 -10.54 20.81
N ARG A 103 -17.88 -11.00 19.64
CA ARG A 103 -17.98 -10.24 18.39
C ARG A 103 -16.62 -9.76 17.86
N ARG A 104 -15.56 -10.50 18.12
CA ARG A 104 -14.23 -10.29 17.53
C ARG A 104 -14.12 -11.08 16.23
N LEU A 105 -13.46 -10.47 15.24
CA LEU A 105 -13.22 -11.02 13.93
C LEU A 105 -12.06 -12.01 13.99
N HIS A 106 -12.26 -13.16 13.36
CA HIS A 106 -11.24 -14.19 13.17
C HIS A 106 -11.22 -14.63 11.72
N LEU A 107 -10.05 -15.00 11.20
CA LEU A 107 -9.97 -15.65 9.90
C LEU A 107 -10.46 -17.09 10.03
N THR A 108 -11.32 -17.51 9.11
CA THR A 108 -11.63 -18.93 8.91
C THR A 108 -10.47 -19.62 8.18
N GLU A 109 -10.52 -20.94 8.03
CA GLU A 109 -9.57 -21.65 7.18
C GLU A 109 -9.63 -21.19 5.72
N ALA A 110 -10.84 -20.98 5.19
CA ALA A 110 -11.05 -20.43 3.84
C ALA A 110 -10.47 -19.01 3.71
N GLY A 111 -10.63 -18.19 4.76
CA GLY A 111 -10.03 -16.85 4.86
C GLY A 111 -8.51 -16.88 4.84
N ARG A 112 -7.88 -17.75 5.63
CA ARG A 112 -6.42 -17.95 5.62
C ARG A 112 -5.92 -18.42 4.26
N ALA A 113 -6.62 -19.35 3.62
CA ALA A 113 -6.27 -19.82 2.28
C ALA A 113 -6.36 -18.70 1.23
N ALA A 114 -7.42 -17.88 1.28
CA ALA A 114 -7.58 -16.72 0.42
C ALA A 114 -6.50 -15.67 0.66
N GLN A 115 -6.21 -15.36 1.92
CA GLN A 115 -5.15 -14.46 2.31
C GLN A 115 -3.78 -14.94 1.80
N GLY A 116 -3.50 -16.24 1.87
CA GLY A 116 -2.29 -16.85 1.30
C GLY A 116 -2.17 -16.62 -0.21
N ARG A 117 -3.26 -16.79 -0.97
CA ARG A 117 -3.29 -16.49 -2.41
C ARG A 117 -3.02 -15.01 -2.71
N ILE A 118 -3.63 -14.10 -1.94
CA ILE A 118 -3.40 -12.67 -2.10
C ILE A 118 -1.95 -12.30 -1.75
N ARG A 119 -1.38 -12.88 -0.67
CA ARG A 119 0.03 -12.68 -0.29
C ARG A 119 1.01 -13.15 -1.36
N ALA A 120 0.75 -14.31 -1.96
CA ALA A 120 1.56 -14.82 -3.09
C ALA A 120 1.50 -13.86 -4.28
N LEU A 121 0.29 -13.44 -4.67
CA LEU A 121 0.08 -12.48 -5.76
C LEU A 121 0.82 -11.15 -5.54
N VAL A 122 0.73 -10.58 -4.33
CA VAL A 122 1.40 -9.32 -3.96
C VAL A 122 2.92 -9.50 -3.97
N THR A 123 3.41 -10.63 -3.46
CA THR A 123 4.85 -10.96 -3.46
C THR A 123 5.39 -11.07 -4.88
N ASP A 124 4.72 -11.80 -5.76
CA ASP A 124 5.11 -11.94 -7.16
C ASP A 124 5.07 -10.61 -7.91
N LEU A 125 4.06 -9.79 -7.63
CA LEU A 125 3.97 -8.47 -8.21
C LEU A 125 5.10 -7.56 -7.74
N ARG A 126 5.44 -7.60 -6.45
CA ARG A 126 6.59 -6.86 -5.92
C ARG A 126 7.87 -7.31 -6.62
N ALA A 127 8.10 -8.61 -6.78
CA ALA A 127 9.27 -9.13 -7.47
C ALA A 127 9.39 -8.58 -8.91
N ARG A 128 8.28 -8.54 -9.66
CA ARG A 128 8.25 -7.95 -11.02
C ARG A 128 8.49 -6.45 -11.03
N ILE A 129 7.92 -5.69 -10.08
CA ILE A 129 8.14 -4.24 -9.97
C ILE A 129 9.62 -3.94 -9.65
N HIS A 130 10.28 -4.83 -8.92
CA HIS A 130 11.69 -4.71 -8.53
C HIS A 130 12.66 -5.34 -9.54
N GLU A 131 12.18 -5.87 -10.66
CA GLU A 131 13.05 -6.48 -11.68
C GLU A 131 14.08 -5.46 -12.19
N GLY A 132 15.36 -5.83 -12.12
CA GLY A 132 16.47 -4.94 -12.51
C GLY A 132 16.85 -3.87 -11.46
N ILE A 133 16.20 -3.84 -10.30
CA ILE A 133 16.48 -2.88 -9.21
C ILE A 133 17.12 -3.62 -8.03
N PRO A 134 18.44 -3.48 -7.78
CA PRO A 134 19.08 -4.06 -6.60
C PRO A 134 18.48 -3.50 -5.30
N ASP A 135 18.45 -4.32 -4.24
CA ASP A 135 17.90 -3.90 -2.95
C ASP A 135 18.61 -2.66 -2.38
N GLU A 136 19.92 -2.52 -2.61
CA GLU A 136 20.70 -1.36 -2.17
C GLU A 136 20.24 -0.05 -2.82
N GLU A 137 19.94 -0.09 -4.12
CA GLU A 137 19.44 1.06 -4.89
C GLU A 137 18.03 1.44 -4.42
N TYR A 138 17.17 0.44 -4.24
CA TYR A 138 15.82 0.66 -3.71
C TYR A 138 15.85 1.25 -2.30
N VAL A 139 16.70 0.73 -1.42
CA VAL A 139 16.91 1.27 -0.07
C VAL A 139 17.44 2.70 -0.12
N ALA A 140 18.37 3.02 -1.02
CA ALA A 140 18.86 4.37 -1.20
C ALA A 140 17.75 5.34 -1.63
N ALA A 141 16.92 4.95 -2.61
CA ALA A 141 15.78 5.74 -3.06
C ALA A 141 14.78 6.02 -1.92
N LEU A 142 14.44 4.99 -1.12
CA LEU A 142 13.57 5.16 0.05
C LEU A 142 14.17 6.10 1.10
N LYS A 143 15.47 5.97 1.40
CA LYS A 143 16.16 6.86 2.37
C LYS A 143 16.15 8.32 1.91
N VAL A 144 16.32 8.58 0.61
CA VAL A 144 16.21 9.93 0.04
C VAL A 144 14.79 10.46 0.24
N MET A 145 13.75 9.70 -0.12
CA MET A 145 12.36 10.13 0.08
C MET A 145 12.03 10.38 1.56
N GLN A 146 12.48 9.52 2.48
CA GLN A 146 12.30 9.73 3.92
C GLN A 146 12.94 11.05 4.39
N ARG A 147 14.14 11.38 3.89
CA ARG A 147 14.80 12.65 4.21
C ARG A 147 14.03 13.85 3.62
N MET A 148 13.52 13.75 2.40
CA MET A 148 12.70 14.80 1.80
C MET A 148 11.43 15.04 2.61
N ILE A 149 10.71 13.99 3.00
CA ILE A 149 9.53 14.08 3.88
C ILE A 149 9.88 14.79 5.20
N ALA A 150 11.01 14.43 5.82
CA ALA A 150 11.46 15.09 7.04
C ALA A 150 11.74 16.58 6.84
N ASN A 151 12.37 16.94 5.72
CA ASN A 151 12.70 18.33 5.38
C ASN A 151 11.46 19.17 4.97
N SER A 152 10.37 18.53 4.52
CA SER A 152 9.12 19.21 4.14
C SER A 152 8.22 19.55 5.32
N ARG A 153 8.51 19.04 6.52
CA ARG A 153 7.77 19.41 7.72
C ARG A 153 8.21 20.80 8.19
N PRO A 154 7.29 21.67 8.64
CA PRO A 154 7.66 22.95 9.23
C PRO A 154 8.57 22.71 10.44
N ALA A 155 9.58 23.56 10.63
CA ALA A 155 10.38 23.53 11.85
C ALA A 155 9.44 23.74 13.05
N ALA A 156 9.55 22.90 14.07
CA ALA A 156 8.90 23.16 15.34
C ALA A 156 9.45 24.50 15.87
N GLY A 157 8.60 25.53 15.88
CA GLY A 157 8.86 26.79 16.55
C GLY A 157 8.73 26.65 18.06
#